data_AF-A0A0F9H4E4-F1
#
_entry.id   AF-A0A0F9H4E4-F1
#
_cell.length_a   1.000
_cell.length_b   1.000
_cell.length_c   1.000
_cell.angle_alpha   90.00
_cell.angle_beta   90.00
_cell.angle_gamma   90.00
#
_symmetry.space_group_name_H-M   'P 1'
#
loop_
_entity.id
_entity.type
_entity.pdbx_description
1 polymer ?
#
loop_
_entity_poly.entity_id
_entity_poly.type
_entity_poly.pdbx_seq_one_letter_code
_entity_poly.pdbx_strand_id
1 'polypeptide(L)'
;FEIIEIPYYKISKYSDFEINILSNMKKNKIRFPEGFTIEDILELMNRDSKSKKNKIKINYHLTELERHGLIECISIKRKKISRLENAGETFLKTIAGLI
;
A
#
# COMPACT_ATOMS: atom_id res chain seq x y z
N PHE A 1 18.12 -12.24 12.25
CA PHE A 1 17.06 -11.34 11.78
C PHE A 1 17.13 -10.08 12.63
N GLU A 2 17.66 -8.99 12.07
CA GLU A 2 17.65 -7.70 12.78
C GLU A 2 16.20 -7.21 12.82
N ILE A 3 15.71 -6.92 14.03
CA ILE A 3 14.44 -6.25 14.24
C ILE A 3 14.66 -4.81 13.79
N ILE A 4 14.08 -4.42 12.66
CA ILE A 4 14.13 -3.03 12.19
C ILE A 4 13.19 -2.23 13.09
N GLU A 5 13.76 -1.54 14.07
CA GLU A 5 13.05 -0.54 14.87
C GLU A 5 12.67 0.61 13.94
N ILE A 6 11.38 0.77 13.64
CA ILE A 6 10.89 1.92 12.87
C ILE A 6 10.76 3.07 13.88
N PRO A 7 11.67 4.07 13.88
CA PRO A 7 11.61 5.12 14.89
C PRO A 7 10.33 5.95 14.70
N TYR A 8 9.65 6.23 15.82
CA TYR A 8 8.38 6.97 15.91
C TYR A 8 8.35 8.29 15.11
N TYR A 9 9.50 8.95 14.93
CA TYR A 9 9.61 10.19 14.15
C TYR A 9 9.29 10.01 12.65
N LYS A 10 9.16 8.78 12.14
CA LYS A 10 8.79 8.48 10.74
C LYS A 10 7.29 8.31 10.50
N ILE A 11 6.44 8.26 11.53
CA ILE A 11 4.98 8.09 11.35
C ILE A 11 4.37 9.33 10.68
N SER A 12 4.87 10.54 10.96
CA SER A 12 4.41 11.79 10.33
C SER A 12 4.80 11.96 8.86
N LYS A 13 5.53 11.01 8.27
CA LYS A 13 5.90 11.02 6.85
C LYS A 13 4.83 10.45 5.92
N TYR A 14 3.86 9.71 6.46
CA TYR A 14 2.83 9.05 5.65
C TYR A 14 1.54 9.83 5.68
N SER A 15 0.96 10.02 4.50
CA SER A 15 -0.34 10.66 4.34
C SER A 15 -1.47 9.71 4.76
N ASP A 16 -2.60 10.27 5.21
CA ASP A 16 -3.85 9.51 5.42
C ASP A 16 -4.23 8.68 4.19
N PHE A 17 -3.85 9.16 3.01
CA PHE A 17 -4.06 8.47 1.75
C PHE A 17 -3.28 7.15 1.65
N GLU A 18 -2.00 7.13 2.05
CA GLU A 18 -1.16 5.93 2.06
C GLU A 18 -1.60 4.94 3.15
N ILE A 19 -1.92 5.44 4.33
CA ILE A 19 -2.47 4.62 5.43
C ILE A 19 -3.78 3.96 4.96
N ASN A 20 -4.62 4.68 4.22
CA ASN A 20 -5.85 4.16 3.67
C ASN A 20 -5.60 3.10 2.57
N ILE A 21 -4.61 3.28 1.69
CA ILE A 21 -4.21 2.23 0.71
C ILE A 21 -3.85 0.94 1.45
N LEU A 22 -2.90 1.01 2.39
CA LEU A 22 -2.43 -0.15 3.14
C LEU A 22 -3.57 -0.82 3.93
N SER A 23 -4.43 -0.02 4.57
CA SER A 23 -5.57 -0.51 5.33
C SER A 23 -6.57 -1.26 4.44
N ASN A 24 -6.83 -0.76 3.23
CA ASN A 24 -7.71 -1.45 2.29
C ASN A 24 -7.08 -2.73 1.75
N MET A 25 -5.77 -2.74 1.46
CA MET A 25 -5.07 -3.95 1.04
C MET A 25 -5.11 -5.03 2.13
N LYS A 26 -4.95 -4.66 3.41
CA LYS A 26 -5.00 -5.58 4.55
C LYS A 26 -6.39 -6.17 4.79
N LYS A 27 -7.44 -5.34 4.69
CA LYS A 27 -8.82 -5.75 4.99
C LYS A 27 -9.41 -6.70 3.93
N ASN A 28 -8.90 -6.65 2.70
CA ASN A 28 -9.48 -7.38 1.58
C ASN A 28 -8.70 -8.67 1.30
N LYS A 29 -9.42 -9.80 1.16
CA LYS A 29 -8.82 -11.09 0.80
C LYS A 29 -8.17 -10.98 -0.57
N ILE A 30 -6.88 -11.27 -0.64
CA ILE A 30 -6.08 -11.26 -1.86
C ILE A 30 -6.66 -12.27 -2.87
N ARG A 31 -6.97 -11.81 -4.09
CA ARG A 31 -7.33 -12.66 -5.25
C ARG A 31 -6.11 -12.81 -6.16
N PHE A 32 -6.09 -13.86 -6.99
CA PHE A 32 -4.98 -14.12 -7.91
C PHE A 32 -5.02 -13.17 -9.13
N PRO A 33 -3.88 -12.64 -9.59
CA PRO A 33 -2.51 -12.84 -9.06
C PRO A 33 -2.37 -12.25 -7.66
N GLU A 34 -1.75 -12.99 -6.73
CA GLU A 34 -1.76 -12.69 -5.28
C GLU A 34 -1.33 -11.24 -5.02
N GLY A 35 -2.25 -10.29 -4.98
CA GLY A 35 -1.97 -8.88 -4.80
C GLY A 35 -3.04 -8.03 -5.47
N PHE A 36 -2.76 -6.75 -5.59
CA PHE A 36 -3.70 -5.76 -6.10
C PHE A 36 -3.07 -4.98 -7.25
N THR A 37 -3.77 -4.91 -8.37
CA THR A 37 -3.44 -3.98 -9.45
C THR A 37 -3.81 -2.55 -9.06
N ILE A 38 -3.33 -1.57 -9.83
CA ILE A 38 -3.71 -0.16 -9.62
C ILE A 38 -5.23 0.00 -9.71
N GLU A 39 -5.87 -0.69 -10.66
CA GLU A 39 -7.32 -0.70 -10.81
C GLU A 39 -8.03 -1.24 -9.58
N ASP A 40 -7.56 -2.36 -9.01
CA ASP A 40 -8.14 -2.95 -7.81
C ASP A 40 -8.03 -1.98 -6.62
N ILE A 41 -6.87 -1.34 -6.43
CA ILE A 41 -6.66 -0.37 -5.34
C ILE A 41 -7.56 0.86 -5.52
N LEU A 42 -7.75 1.33 -6.76
CA LEU A 42 -8.69 2.41 -7.04
C LEU A 42 -10.13 2.02 -6.69
N GLU A 43 -10.54 0.81 -7.02
CA GLU A 43 -11.86 0.28 -6.68
C GLU A 43 -12.05 0.17 -5.16
N LEU A 44 -11.06 -0.36 -4.43
CA LEU A 44 -11.07 -0.43 -2.97
C LEU A 44 -11.17 0.96 -2.31
N MET A 45 -10.62 1.98 -2.95
CA MET A 45 -10.68 3.37 -2.47
C MET A 45 -11.92 4.13 -2.95
N ASN A 46 -12.87 3.47 -3.61
CA ASN A 46 -14.04 4.09 -4.26
C ASN A 46 -13.66 5.25 -5.19
N ARG A 47 -12.59 5.07 -5.98
CA ARG A 47 -12.10 6.05 -6.95
C ARG A 47 -12.35 5.57 -8.37
N ASP A 48 -12.56 6.52 -9.29
CA ASP A 48 -12.69 6.22 -10.72
C ASP A 48 -11.41 5.57 -11.25
N SER A 49 -11.51 4.28 -11.60
CA SER A 49 -10.43 3.45 -12.14
C SER A 49 -10.11 3.78 -13.61
N LYS A 50 -10.95 4.54 -14.32
CA LYS A 50 -10.67 5.01 -15.69
C LYS A 50 -9.93 6.35 -15.71
N SER A 51 -9.95 7.10 -14.62
CA SER A 51 -9.27 8.38 -14.50
C SER A 51 -7.74 8.23 -14.53
N LYS A 52 -7.11 8.77 -15.58
CA LYS A 52 -5.65 8.81 -15.72
C LYS A 52 -4.97 9.53 -14.54
N LYS A 53 -5.58 10.61 -14.04
CA LYS A 53 -5.08 11.36 -12.87
C LYS A 53 -5.04 10.48 -11.62
N ASN A 54 -6.09 9.69 -11.39
CA ASN A 54 -6.16 8.78 -10.25
C ASN A 54 -5.11 7.66 -10.36
N LYS A 55 -4.93 7.08 -11.55
CA LYS A 55 -3.89 6.05 -11.79
C LYS A 55 -2.48 6.58 -11.51
N ILE A 56 -2.16 7.79 -11.98
CA ILE A 56 -0.86 8.43 -11.72
C ILE A 56 -0.66 8.64 -10.22
N LYS A 57 -1.68 9.16 -9.53
CA LYS A 57 -1.62 9.40 -8.09
C LYS A 57 -1.40 8.10 -7.30
N ILE A 58 -2.16 7.05 -7.60
CA ILE A 58 -1.98 5.75 -6.93
C ILE A 58 -0.59 5.19 -7.22
N ASN A 59 -0.14 5.21 -8.49
CA ASN A 59 1.18 4.69 -8.84
C ASN A 59 2.32 5.42 -8.10
N TYR A 60 2.20 6.73 -7.93
CA TYR A 60 3.15 7.51 -7.11
C TYR A 60 3.21 6.99 -5.67
N HIS A 61 2.06 6.89 -4.99
CA HIS A 61 2.03 6.43 -3.60
C HIS A 61 2.45 4.96 -3.44
N LEU A 62 2.11 4.08 -4.39
CA LEU A 62 2.61 2.70 -4.37
C LEU A 62 4.13 2.65 -4.51
N THR A 63 4.73 3.52 -5.32
CA THR A 63 6.19 3.59 -5.46
C THR A 63 6.85 4.07 -4.16
N GLU A 64 6.24 5.03 -3.45
CA GLU A 64 6.74 5.47 -2.15
C GLU A 64 6.60 4.37 -1.08
N LEU A 65 5.46 3.68 -1.03
CA LEU A 65 5.23 2.56 -0.11
C LEU A 65 6.21 1.39 -0.36
N GLU A 66 6.49 1.10 -1.63
CA GLU A 66 7.48 0.11 -2.07
C GLU A 66 8.89 0.52 -1.66
N ARG A 67 9.27 1.79 -1.87
CA ARG A 67 10.56 2.36 -1.44
C ARG A 67 10.77 2.24 0.07
N HIS A 68 9.69 2.25 0.84
CA HIS A 68 9.70 2.08 2.30
C HIS A 68 9.57 0.63 2.76
N GLY A 69 9.46 -0.34 1.84
CA GLY A 69 9.33 -1.77 2.15
C GLY A 69 8.00 -2.15 2.80
N LEU A 70 6.98 -1.28 2.71
CA LEU A 70 5.65 -1.57 3.26
C LEU A 70 4.81 -2.42 2.31
N ILE A 71 5.15 -2.40 1.02
CA ILE A 71 4.58 -3.26 -0.01
C ILE A 71 5.68 -3.77 -0.93
N GLU A 72 5.43 -4.90 -1.57
CA GLU A 72 6.21 -5.38 -2.72
C GLU A 72 5.42 -5.09 -4.00
N CYS A 73 6.09 -4.66 -5.07
CA CYS A 73 5.46 -4.57 -6.38
C CYS A 73 6.14 -5.44 -7.43
N ILE A 74 5.33 -6.23 -8.14
CA ILE A 74 5.77 -7.15 -9.18
C ILE A 74 5.13 -6.76 -10.50
N SER A 75 5.91 -6.73 -11.57
CA SER A 75 5.40 -6.49 -12.93
C SER A 75 5.11 -7.80 -13.65
N ILE A 76 3.83 -8.08 -13.94
CA ILE A 76 3.40 -9.29 -14.67
C ILE A 76 2.57 -8.86 -15.88
N LYS A 77 2.98 -9.30 -17.09
CA LYS A 77 2.24 -9.05 -18.35
C LYS A 77 1.78 -7.58 -18.52
N ARG A 78 2.67 -6.62 -18.24
CA ARG A 78 2.42 -5.15 -18.28
C ARG A 78 1.47 -4.61 -17.20
N LYS A 79 1.11 -5.39 -16.19
CA LYS A 79 0.39 -4.93 -15.00
C LYS A 79 1.35 -4.88 -13.81
N LYS A 80 1.28 -3.80 -13.03
CA LYS A 80 1.95 -3.70 -11.72
C LYS A 80 1.00 -4.28 -10.67
N ILE A 81 1.46 -5.28 -9.92
CA ILE A 81 0.71 -5.97 -8.86
C ILE A 81 1.41 -5.67 -7.55
N SER A 82 0.65 -5.19 -6.56
CA SER A 82 1.17 -4.74 -5.27
C SER A 82 0.71 -5.67 -4.15
N ARG A 83 1.62 -6.02 -3.24
CA ARG A 83 1.40 -6.94 -2.12
C ARG A 83 1.76 -6.27 -0.83
N LEU A 84 0.97 -6.47 0.22
CA LEU A 84 1.29 -5.95 1.54
C LEU A 84 2.43 -6.76 2.15
N GLU A 85 3.47 -6.09 2.63
CA GLU A 85 4.59 -6.72 3.32
C GLU A 85 4.33 -6.82 4.83
N ASN A 86 5.09 -7.68 5.50
CA ASN A 86 5.04 -7.81 6.97
C ASN A 86 5.32 -6.46 7.68
N ALA A 87 6.22 -5.64 7.11
CA ALA A 87 6.49 -4.30 7.62
C ALA A 87 5.29 -3.37 7.47
N GLY A 88 4.55 -3.45 6.37
CA GLY A 88 3.28 -2.73 6.15
C GLY A 88 2.20 -3.15 7.15
N GLU A 89 2.08 -4.45 7.43
CA GLU A 89 1.15 -4.94 8.45
C GLU A 89 1.48 -4.45 9.85
N THR A 90 2.76 -4.46 10.20
CA THR A 90 3.29 -4.02 11.49
C THR A 90 3.07 -2.52 11.67
N PHE A 91 3.39 -1.74 10.63
CA PHE A 91 3.12 -0.31 10.58
C PHE A 91 1.65 0.02 10.86
N LEU A 92 0.71 -0.67 10.22
CA LEU A 92 -0.73 -0.48 10.47
C LEU A 92 -1.12 -0.83 11.91
N LYS A 93 -0.54 -1.88 12.51
CA LYS A 93 -0.78 -2.25 13.91
C LYS A 93 -0.25 -1.17 14.86
N THR A 94 0.94 -0.63 14.60
CA THR A 94 1.55 0.43 15.41
C THR A 94 0.68 1.69 15.40
N ILE A 95 0.19 2.12 14.23
CA ILE A 95 -0.69 3.30 14.15
C ILE A 95 -2.04 3.04 14.85
N ALA A 96 -2.62 1.85 14.69
CA ALA A 96 -3.88 1.51 15.34
C ALA A 96 -3.77 1.39 16.88
N GLY A 97 -2.58 1.16 17.42
CA GLY A 97 -2.31 1.18 18.87
C GLY A 97 -2.03 2.56 19.44
N LEU A 98 -1.90 3.58 18.57
CA LEU A 98 -1.64 4.98 18.93
C LEU A 98 -2.88 5.87 18.89
N ILE A 99 -3.94 5.40 18.24
CA ILE A 99 -5.26 6.04 18.14
C ILE A 99 -6.20 5.31 19.09
#